data_AF-A0A950CHY9-F1
#
_entry.id   AF-A0A950CHY9-F1
#
_cell.length_a   1.000
_cell.length_b   1.000
_cell.length_c   1.000
_cell.angle_alpha   90.00
_cell.angle_beta   90.00
_cell.angle_gamma   90.00
#
_symmetry.space_group_name_H-M   'P 1'
#
loop_
_entity.id
_entity.type
_entity.pdbx_description
1 polymer ?
#
loop_
_entity_poly.entity_id
_entity_poly.type
_entity_poly.pdbx_seq_one_letter_code
_entity_poly.pdbx_strand_id
1 'polypeptide(L)'
;MIEKPTIKGAPIHQSLVNPILLAGMERGPAITIFIAAAALIAARIEWYTVLPAVVLLTVVPYGLRQLADYDPQFEMIVRRYMAYQPVYEAERAVEATGTPRVLSGPHRPAVPTPKEIG
;
A
#
# COMPACT_ATOMS: atom_id res chain seq x y z
N MET A 1 -17.55 26.56 -43.94
CA MET A 1 -17.34 26.49 -42.48
C MET A 1 -17.64 25.04 -42.08
N ILE A 2 -16.64 24.21 -41.82
CA ILE A 2 -16.82 22.77 -41.56
C ILE A 2 -16.83 22.58 -40.05
N GLU A 3 -17.95 22.11 -39.49
CA GLU A 3 -18.04 21.74 -38.07
C GLU A 3 -17.16 20.52 -37.81
N LYS A 4 -16.28 20.63 -36.81
CA LYS A 4 -15.39 19.54 -36.39
C LYS A 4 -16.21 18.60 -35.50
N PRO A 5 -16.26 17.29 -35.78
CA PRO A 5 -17.01 16.37 -34.94
C PRO A 5 -16.37 16.33 -33.55
N THR A 6 -17.14 16.71 -32.52
CA THR A 6 -16.74 16.57 -31.12
C THR A 6 -16.77 15.10 -30.74
N ILE A 7 -15.60 14.48 -30.63
CA ILE A 7 -15.46 13.12 -30.12
C ILE A 7 -15.82 13.15 -28.64
N LYS A 8 -17.03 12.66 -28.31
CA LYS A 8 -17.39 12.36 -26.91
C LYS A 8 -16.61 11.10 -26.52
N GLY A 9 -15.52 11.28 -25.76
CA GLY A 9 -14.73 10.17 -25.25
C GLY A 9 -15.57 9.22 -24.39
N ALA A 10 -15.38 7.92 -24.54
CA ALA A 10 -15.99 6.93 -23.66
C ALA A 10 -15.44 7.10 -22.23
N PRO A 11 -16.25 6.93 -21.17
CA PRO A 11 -15.77 7.00 -19.79
C PRO A 11 -14.75 5.88 -19.56
N ILE A 12 -13.49 6.25 -19.36
CA ILE A 12 -12.42 5.30 -19.04
C ILE A 12 -12.54 4.94 -17.56
N HIS A 13 -12.79 3.66 -17.28
CA HIS A 13 -12.81 3.17 -15.90
C HIS A 13 -11.42 3.21 -15.27
N GLN A 14 -11.35 3.58 -13.99
CA GLN A 14 -10.08 3.70 -13.25
C GLN A 14 -9.29 2.38 -13.19
N SER A 15 -9.95 1.22 -13.23
CA SER A 15 -9.28 -0.08 -13.31
C SER A 15 -8.47 -0.27 -14.59
N LEU A 16 -8.81 0.47 -15.66
CA LEU A 16 -8.09 0.48 -16.93
C LEU A 16 -6.82 1.33 -16.87
N VAL A 17 -6.82 2.36 -16.02
CA VAL A 17 -5.70 3.31 -15.87
C VAL A 17 -4.78 2.93 -14.71
N ASN A 18 -5.35 2.37 -13.65
CA ASN A 18 -4.66 1.96 -12.45
C ASN A 18 -5.04 0.51 -12.11
N PRO A 19 -4.46 -0.48 -12.83
CA PRO A 19 -4.73 -1.88 -12.57
C PRO A 19 -4.22 -2.25 -11.18
N ILE A 20 -5.05 -2.97 -10.42
CA ILE A 20 -4.71 -3.39 -9.05
C ILE A 20 -3.64 -4.49 -9.04
N LEU A 21 -3.63 -5.32 -10.10
CA LEU A 21 -2.66 -6.38 -10.33
C LEU A 21 -1.75 -6.03 -11.51
N LEU A 22 -0.44 -6.14 -11.32
CA LEU A 22 0.58 -6.05 -12.35
C LEU A 22 1.30 -7.41 -12.44
N ALA A 23 1.36 -8.03 -13.62
CA ALA A 23 1.96 -9.37 -13.80
C ALA A 23 1.41 -10.48 -12.87
N GLY A 24 0.16 -10.37 -12.40
CA GLY A 24 -0.49 -11.35 -11.52
C GLY A 24 -0.18 -11.16 -10.02
N MET A 25 0.41 -10.03 -9.64
CA MET A 25 0.70 -9.64 -8.26
C MET A 25 0.24 -8.21 -8.02
N GLU A 26 0.11 -7.77 -6.77
CA GLU A 26 -0.30 -6.40 -6.46
C GLU A 26 0.68 -5.36 -7.05
N ARG A 27 0.14 -4.26 -7.59
CA ARG A 27 0.89 -3.25 -8.33
C ARG A 27 2.05 -2.63 -7.54
N GLY A 28 1.85 -2.27 -6.27
CA GLY A 28 2.89 -1.58 -5.48
C GLY A 28 4.12 -2.45 -5.21
N PRO A 29 3.97 -3.67 -4.69
CA PRO A 29 5.08 -4.61 -4.51
C PRO A 29 5.75 -4.97 -5.84
N ALA A 30 4.96 -5.18 -6.91
CA ALA A 30 5.48 -5.50 -8.24
C ALA A 30 6.45 -4.44 -8.76
N ILE A 31 6.03 -3.17 -8.73
CA ILE A 31 6.85 -2.04 -9.18
C ILE A 31 8.12 -1.97 -8.33
N THR A 32 8.02 -2.16 -7.02
CA THR A 32 9.17 -2.11 -6.12
C THR A 32 10.20 -3.19 -6.46
N ILE A 33 9.76 -4.43 -6.71
CA ILE A 33 10.63 -5.55 -7.09
C ILE A 33 11.29 -5.32 -8.44
N PHE A 34 10.52 -4.86 -9.44
CA PHE A 34 11.05 -4.59 -10.77
C PHE A 34 12.09 -3.47 -10.74
N ILE A 35 11.83 -2.39 -9.99
CA ILE A 35 12.80 -1.31 -9.80
C ILE A 35 14.03 -1.82 -9.05
N ALA A 36 13.87 -2.59 -7.98
CA ALA A 36 14.99 -3.13 -7.20
C ALA A 36 15.88 -4.07 -8.06
N ALA A 37 15.27 -4.97 -8.82
CA ALA A 37 15.99 -5.87 -9.72
C ALA A 37 16.70 -5.10 -10.85
N ALA A 38 16.02 -4.12 -11.45
CA ALA A 38 16.63 -3.25 -12.46
C ALA A 38 17.81 -2.46 -11.89
N ALA A 39 17.67 -1.91 -10.68
CA ALA A 39 18.72 -1.16 -10.00
C ALA A 39 19.96 -2.03 -9.70
N LEU A 40 19.76 -3.28 -9.25
CA LEU A 40 20.87 -4.22 -9.02
C LEU A 40 21.67 -4.50 -10.29
N ILE A 41 20.99 -4.79 -11.40
CA ILE A 41 21.64 -5.08 -12.68
C ILE A 41 22.30 -3.82 -13.25
N ALA A 42 21.62 -2.66 -13.15
CA ALA A 42 22.11 -1.39 -13.64
C ALA A 42 23.35 -0.89 -12.89
N ALA A 43 23.51 -1.23 -11.61
CA ALA A 43 24.68 -0.86 -10.82
C ALA A 43 25.96 -1.47 -11.40
N ARG A 44 25.93 -2.78 -11.70
CA ARG A 44 27.03 -3.50 -12.37
C ARG A 44 26.54 -4.88 -12.79
N ILE A 45 26.85 -5.33 -14.00
CA ILE A 45 26.49 -6.67 -14.46
C ILE A 45 27.56 -7.67 -14.01
N GLU A 46 27.41 -8.20 -12.80
CA GLU A 46 28.27 -9.26 -12.27
C GLU A 46 27.43 -10.39 -11.69
N TRP A 47 28.01 -11.58 -11.50
CA TRP A 47 27.25 -12.75 -11.05
C TRP A 47 26.52 -12.50 -9.73
N TYR A 48 27.11 -11.73 -8.82
CA TYR A 48 26.56 -11.43 -7.51
C TYR A 48 25.47 -10.35 -7.51
N THR A 49 25.25 -9.64 -8.62
CA THR A 49 24.08 -8.75 -8.81
C THR A 49 23.00 -9.43 -9.65
N VAL A 50 23.40 -10.21 -10.65
CA VAL A 50 22.50 -10.96 -11.52
C VAL A 50 21.77 -12.05 -10.74
N LEU A 51 22.48 -12.84 -9.94
CA LEU A 51 21.86 -13.92 -9.16
C LEU A 51 20.73 -13.43 -8.24
N PRO A 52 20.94 -12.43 -7.35
CA PRO A 52 19.86 -11.92 -6.53
C PRO A 52 18.76 -11.23 -7.35
N ALA A 53 19.08 -10.57 -8.46
CA ALA A 53 18.06 -9.98 -9.33
C ALA A 53 17.15 -11.06 -9.96
N VAL A 54 17.71 -12.20 -10.39
CA VAL A 54 16.94 -13.35 -10.89
C VAL A 54 16.06 -13.93 -9.78
N VAL A 55 16.59 -14.09 -8.56
CA VAL A 55 15.81 -14.55 -7.40
C VAL A 55 14.67 -13.58 -7.11
N LEU A 56 14.93 -12.28 -7.10
CA LEU A 56 13.92 -11.23 -6.91
C LEU A 56 12.83 -11.30 -7.98
N LEU A 57 13.17 -11.57 -9.23
CA LEU A 57 12.22 -11.61 -10.35
C LEU A 57 11.47 -12.94 -10.50
N THR A 58 11.80 -13.97 -9.71
CA THR A 58 11.18 -15.30 -9.81
C THR A 58 10.48 -15.67 -8.52
N VAL A 59 11.23 -15.75 -7.41
CA VAL A 59 10.74 -16.24 -6.12
C VAL A 59 9.76 -15.26 -5.50
N VAL A 60 10.06 -13.96 -5.53
CA VAL A 60 9.18 -12.94 -4.91
C VAL A 60 7.87 -12.80 -5.68
N PRO A 61 7.86 -12.67 -7.02
CA PRO A 61 6.67 -12.78 -7.86
C PRO A 61 5.80 -14.00 -7.60
N TYR A 62 6.42 -15.17 -7.46
CA TYR A 62 5.71 -16.41 -7.15
C TYR A 62 4.98 -16.30 -5.80
N GLY A 63 5.67 -15.85 -4.75
CA GLY A 63 5.06 -15.66 -3.43
C GLY A 63 3.95 -14.60 -3.43
N LEU A 64 4.16 -13.47 -4.11
CA LEU A 64 3.17 -12.41 -4.22
C LEU A 64 1.93 -12.82 -5.01
N ARG A 65 2.10 -13.65 -6.05
CA ARG A 65 0.97 -14.19 -6.81
C ARG A 65 0.10 -15.09 -5.93
N GLN A 66 0.74 -15.95 -5.14
CA GLN A 66 0.04 -16.77 -4.15
C GLN A 66 -0.68 -15.92 -3.11
N LEU A 67 -0.07 -14.83 -2.64
CA LEU A 67 -0.70 -13.92 -1.71
C LEU A 67 -1.89 -13.17 -2.33
N ALA A 68 -1.76 -12.76 -3.59
CA ALA A 68 -2.81 -12.08 -4.35
C ALA A 68 -4.04 -12.98 -4.60
N ASP A 69 -3.84 -14.30 -4.68
CA ASP A 69 -4.95 -15.28 -4.74
C ASP A 69 -5.78 -15.29 -3.44
N TYR A 70 -5.18 -14.95 -2.29
CA TYR A 70 -5.89 -14.82 -1.01
C TYR A 70 -6.49 -13.42 -0.81
N ASP A 71 -5.70 -12.38 -1.04
CA ASP A 71 -6.12 -10.99 -0.90
C ASP A 71 -5.43 -10.08 -1.95
N PRO A 72 -6.17 -9.54 -2.94
CA PRO A 72 -5.60 -8.67 -3.96
C PRO A 72 -5.25 -7.26 -3.45
N GLN A 73 -5.61 -6.89 -2.20
CA GLN A 73 -5.36 -5.58 -1.59
C GLN A 73 -4.49 -5.66 -0.33
N PHE A 74 -3.66 -6.69 -0.23
CA PHE A 74 -2.81 -6.94 0.93
C PHE A 74 -1.95 -5.73 1.33
N GLU A 75 -1.30 -5.06 0.37
CA GLU A 75 -0.45 -3.89 0.65
C GLU A 75 -1.24 -2.75 1.30
N MET A 76 -2.49 -2.55 0.90
CA MET A 76 -3.35 -1.51 1.48
C MET A 76 -3.60 -1.78 2.97
N ILE A 77 -3.88 -3.04 3.33
CA ILE A 77 -4.08 -3.45 4.72
C ILE A 77 -2.78 -3.30 5.51
N VAL A 78 -1.65 -3.75 4.97
CA VAL A 78 -0.35 -3.62 5.64
C VAL A 78 0.03 -2.16 5.85
N ARG A 79 -0.12 -1.30 4.84
CA ARG A 79 0.14 0.14 4.95
C ARG A 79 -0.73 0.76 6.03
N ARG A 80 -2.01 0.40 6.06
CA ARG A 80 -2.95 0.88 7.08
C ARG A 80 -2.55 0.41 8.47
N TYR A 81 -2.17 -0.85 8.60
CA TYR A 81 -1.70 -1.43 9.86
C TYR A 81 -0.44 -0.72 10.37
N MET A 82 0.56 -0.52 9.50
CA MET A 82 1.80 0.19 9.84
C MET A 82 1.54 1.66 10.20
N ALA A 83 0.59 2.32 9.55
CA ALA A 83 0.21 3.69 9.88
C ALA A 83 -0.50 3.78 11.25
N TYR A 84 -1.24 2.75 11.66
CA TYR A 84 -1.92 2.71 12.96
C TYR A 84 -1.07 2.17 14.10
N GLN A 85 -0.05 1.35 13.83
CA GLN A 85 0.84 0.80 14.82
C GLN A 85 1.47 1.85 15.77
N PRO A 86 1.92 3.05 15.31
CA PRO A 86 2.41 4.09 16.21
C PRO A 86 1.29 4.82 16.98
N VAL A 87 0.04 4.80 16.48
CA VAL A 87 -1.11 5.43 17.14
C VAL A 87 -1.68 4.55 18.26
N TYR A 88 -1.50 3.23 18.13
CA TYR A 88 -1.92 2.19 19.08
C TYR A 88 -0.72 1.50 19.72
N GLU A 89 0.35 2.22 20.07
CA GLU A 89 1.28 1.67 21.07
C GLU A 89 0.48 1.40 22.33
N ALA A 90 0.36 0.11 22.68
CA ALA A 90 -0.55 -0.36 23.68
C ALA A 90 -0.37 0.44 24.98
N GLU A 91 -1.47 0.97 25.48
CA GLU A 91 -1.63 1.57 26.80
C GLU A 91 -1.08 0.69 27.95
N ARG A 92 -0.68 -0.56 27.68
CA ARG A 92 0.09 -1.43 28.58
C ARG A 92 1.42 -0.84 29.07
N ALA A 93 2.06 0.08 28.34
CA ALA A 93 3.24 0.77 28.87
C ALA A 93 2.89 1.81 29.94
N VAL A 94 1.65 2.33 29.92
CA VAL A 94 1.15 3.37 30.85
C VAL A 94 0.69 2.76 32.18
N GLU A 95 0.31 1.49 32.20
CA GLU A 95 -0.08 0.81 33.45
C GLU A 95 1.13 0.40 34.31
N ALA A 96 2.32 0.21 33.70
CA ALA A 96 3.53 -0.22 34.40
C ALA A 96 4.34 0.91 35.04
N THR A 97 4.15 2.17 34.63
CA THR A 97 4.83 3.33 35.21
C THR A 97 3.81 4.45 35.34
N GLY A 98 3.46 4.80 36.57
CA GLY A 98 2.38 5.72 36.89
C GLY A 98 2.39 7.04 36.11
N THR A 99 1.19 7.62 36.04
CA THR A 99 0.71 8.81 35.32
C THR A 99 0.33 8.60 33.84
N PRO A 100 -0.99 8.52 33.52
CA PRO A 100 -1.45 8.56 32.14
C PRO A 100 -1.11 9.92 31.55
N ARG A 101 -0.25 9.92 30.52
CA ARG A 101 -0.04 11.10 29.69
C ARG A 101 -1.27 11.28 28.83
N VAL A 102 -2.23 12.03 29.36
CA VAL A 102 -3.40 12.51 28.61
C VAL A 102 -2.87 13.22 27.37
N LEU A 103 -3.15 12.68 26.19
CA LEU A 103 -2.99 13.40 24.94
C LEU A 103 -3.95 14.59 24.99
N SER A 104 -3.43 15.76 25.36
CA SER A 104 -4.14 17.03 25.45
C SER A 104 -4.52 17.57 24.06
N GLY A 105 -5.25 16.79 23.27
CA GLY A 105 -6.11 17.31 22.22
C GLY A 105 -7.48 17.67 22.81
N PRO A 106 -8.31 18.46 22.12
CA PRO A 106 -9.69 18.69 22.53
C PRO A 106 -10.36 17.33 22.78
N HIS A 107 -10.83 17.11 23.99
CA HIS A 107 -11.43 15.86 24.44
C HIS A 107 -12.82 15.72 23.77
N ARG A 108 -12.84 15.41 22.47
CA ARG A 108 -14.07 15.11 21.76
C ARG A 108 -14.41 13.66 22.06
N PRO A 109 -15.54 13.35 22.70
CA PRO A 109 -15.95 11.95 22.83
C PRO A 109 -16.08 11.37 21.41
N ALA A 110 -15.49 10.19 21.18
CA ALA A 110 -15.53 9.51 19.89
C ALA A 110 -16.96 9.18 19.45
N VAL A 111 -17.90 9.23 20.39
CA VAL A 111 -19.33 9.06 20.19
C VAL A 111 -20.00 10.41 20.43
N PRO A 112 -20.72 10.99 19.45
CA PRO A 112 -21.51 12.19 19.68
C PRO A 112 -22.55 11.90 20.76
N THR A 113 -22.66 12.80 21.72
CA THR A 113 -23.59 12.60 22.83
C THR A 113 -25.02 12.72 22.31
N PRO A 114 -26.02 12.05 22.93
CA PRO A 114 -27.44 12.14 22.53
C PRO A 114 -28.00 13.56 22.34
N LYS A 115 -27.35 14.57 22.94
CA LYS A 115 -27.71 15.99 22.82
C LYS A 115 -27.23 16.64 21.51
N GLU A 116 -26.29 16.02 20.81
CA GLU A 116 -25.70 16.49 19.54
C GLU A 116 -26.31 15.79 18.32
N ILE A 117 -27.15 14.78 18.55
CA ILE A 117 -27.85 13.98 17.52
C ILE A 117 -29.31 14.44 17.31
N GLY A 118 -29.66 15.60 17.88
CA GLY A 118 -30.99 16.21 17.78
C GLY A 118 -31.29 16.80 16.42
#